data_AF-A0A7X6LXY5-F1
#
_entry.id   AF-A0A7X6LXY5-F1
#
_cell.length_a   1.000
_cell.length_b   1.000
_cell.length_c   1.000
_cell.angle_alpha   90.00
_cell.angle_beta   90.00
_cell.angle_gamma   90.00
#
_symmetry.space_group_name_H-M   'P 1'
#
loop_
_entity.id
_entity.type
_entity.pdbx_description
1 polymer ?
#
loop_
_entity_poly.entity_id
_entity_poly.type
_entity_poly.pdbx_seq_one_letter_code
_entity_poly.pdbx_strand_id
1 'polypeptide(L)'
;MRFSPTDEVLVSLPAVCALAQTDLAHDVMQYHRSCRAEQCAWKQVAYRTLVHFRRIEPPRLSRRQRAQRRDIEFPYPSSPYVTAARTDIPIEIYQQVLDGLNELANSLSANNSRDR
;
A
#
# COMPACT_ATOMS: atom_id res chain seq x y z
N MET A 1 21.94 -12.82 -48.08
CA MET A 1 21.28 -11.49 -47.94
C MET A 1 19.77 -11.75 -47.89
N ARG A 2 18.95 -11.29 -46.96
CA ARG A 2 19.06 -10.39 -45.79
C ARG A 2 17.80 -10.65 -44.95
N PHE A 3 17.94 -11.13 -43.72
CA PHE A 3 17.02 -10.70 -42.68
C PHE A 3 17.67 -9.44 -42.10
N SER A 4 17.05 -8.29 -42.33
CA SER A 4 17.50 -7.02 -41.72
C SER A 4 16.93 -7.00 -40.30
N PRO A 5 17.75 -7.06 -39.25
CA PRO A 5 17.27 -6.92 -37.88
C PRO A 5 17.28 -5.43 -37.56
N THR A 6 16.35 -4.69 -38.14
CA THR A 6 15.90 -3.46 -37.47
C THR A 6 14.76 -3.89 -36.57
N ASP A 7 15.14 -4.59 -35.49
CA ASP A 7 14.39 -4.47 -34.24
C ASP A 7 14.51 -2.99 -33.88
N GLU A 8 13.55 -2.19 -34.35
CA GLU A 8 13.44 -0.79 -33.99
C GLU A 8 13.15 -0.76 -32.49
N VAL A 9 14.21 -0.70 -31.69
CA VAL A 9 14.11 -0.47 -30.27
C VAL A 9 13.53 0.93 -30.10
N LEU A 10 12.21 0.99 -29.93
CA LEU A 10 11.47 2.20 -29.62
C LEU A 10 11.87 2.68 -28.22
N VAL A 11 12.96 3.44 -28.17
CA VAL A 11 13.39 4.14 -26.96
C VAL A 11 12.57 5.42 -26.85
N SER A 12 11.55 5.40 -25.99
CA SER A 12 10.85 6.63 -25.62
C SER A 12 11.52 7.30 -24.43
N LEU A 13 11.42 8.62 -24.38
CA LEU A 13 11.91 9.39 -23.24
C LEU A 13 11.16 8.98 -21.97
N PRO A 14 11.83 8.87 -20.80
CA PRO A 14 11.20 8.45 -19.55
C PRO A 14 9.94 9.25 -19.18
N ALA A 15 9.89 10.53 -19.57
CA ALA A 15 8.74 11.41 -19.36
C ALA A 15 7.50 10.96 -20.15
N VAL A 16 7.66 10.45 -21.38
CA VAL A 16 6.55 9.97 -22.22
C VAL A 16 5.96 8.69 -21.63
N CYS A 17 6.81 7.76 -21.18
CA CYS A 17 6.36 6.57 -20.44
C CYS A 17 5.60 6.94 -19.17
N ALA A 18 6.08 7.91 -18.40
CA ALA A 18 5.43 8.36 -17.17
C ALA A 18 4.04 8.98 -17.44
N LEU A 19 3.90 9.77 -18.51
CA LEU A 19 2.61 10.33 -18.93
C LEU A 19 1.64 9.23 -19.37
N ALA A 20 2.09 8.32 -20.25
CA ALA A 20 1.26 7.19 -20.69
C ALA A 20 0.81 6.30 -19.52
N GLN A 21 1.68 6.07 -18.54
CA GLN A 21 1.35 5.31 -17.32
C GLN A 21 0.34 6.05 -16.44
N THR A 22 0.39 7.38 -16.36
CA THR A 22 -0.58 8.16 -15.58
C THR A 22 -1.94 8.21 -16.24
N ASP A 23 -2.01 8.36 -17.56
CA ASP A 23 -3.27 8.37 -18.31
C ASP A 23 -3.95 7.00 -18.25
N LEU A 24 -3.20 5.92 -18.49
CA LEU A 24 -3.73 4.56 -18.34
C LEU A 24 -4.25 4.30 -16.92
N ALA A 25 -3.53 4.77 -15.89
CA ALA A 25 -3.98 4.63 -14.51
C ALA A 25 -5.26 5.42 -14.23
N HIS A 26 -5.44 6.60 -14.83
CA HIS A 26 -6.70 7.34 -14.74
C HIS A 26 -7.85 6.58 -15.41
N ASP A 27 -7.64 6.04 -16.60
CA ASP A 27 -8.67 5.28 -17.32
C ASP A 27 -9.08 4.03 -16.54
N VAL A 28 -8.13 3.29 -15.98
CA VAL A 28 -8.41 2.14 -15.11
C VAL A 28 -9.21 2.56 -13.88
N MET A 29 -8.89 3.71 -13.26
CA MET A 29 -9.66 4.25 -12.13
C MET A 29 -11.10 4.59 -12.50
N GLN A 30 -11.32 5.15 -13.71
CA GLN A 30 -12.66 5.48 -14.23
C GLN A 30 -13.45 4.22 -14.60
N TYR A 31 -12.83 3.27 -15.28
CA TYR A 31 -13.46 2.01 -15.66
C TYR A 31 -13.87 1.20 -14.43
N HIS A 32 -13.01 1.16 -13.41
CA HIS A 32 -13.28 0.50 -12.13
C HIS A 32 -13.92 1.43 -11.09
N ARG A 33 -14.73 2.41 -11.49
CA ARG A 33 -15.35 3.38 -10.55
C ARG A 33 -16.19 2.69 -9.48
N SER A 34 -16.94 1.64 -9.82
CA SER A 34 -17.78 0.86 -8.91
C SER A 34 -17.00 -0.10 -8.00
N CYS A 35 -15.77 -0.46 -8.36
CA CYS A 35 -14.97 -1.40 -7.58
C CYS A 35 -14.45 -0.78 -6.28
N ARG A 36 -14.37 -1.58 -5.22
CA ARG A 36 -13.64 -1.19 -4.00
C ARG A 36 -12.13 -1.41 -4.22
N ALA A 37 -11.30 -0.43 -3.87
CA ALA A 37 -9.86 -0.50 -4.08
C ALA A 37 -9.15 -1.63 -3.30
N GLU A 38 -9.76 -2.19 -2.25
CA GLU A 38 -9.20 -3.34 -1.51
C GLU A 38 -9.56 -4.70 -2.13
N GLN A 39 -10.52 -4.74 -3.03
CA GLN A 39 -11.04 -5.98 -3.63
C GLN A 39 -10.75 -6.07 -5.13
N CYS A 40 -10.18 -5.01 -5.72
CA CYS A 40 -9.87 -4.94 -7.14
C CYS A 40 -8.39 -4.63 -7.31
N ALA A 41 -7.63 -5.63 -7.74
CA ALA A 41 -6.19 -5.51 -8.00
C ALA A 41 -5.90 -4.40 -9.02
N TRP A 42 -6.68 -4.30 -10.09
CA TRP A 42 -6.55 -3.27 -11.12
C TRP A 42 -6.68 -1.85 -10.55
N LYS A 43 -7.72 -1.61 -9.75
CA LYS A 43 -7.93 -0.31 -9.09
C LYS A 43 -6.82 -0.01 -8.07
N GLN A 44 -6.32 -1.03 -7.37
CA GLN A 44 -5.24 -0.88 -6.42
C GLN A 44 -3.92 -0.48 -7.10
N VAL A 45 -3.58 -1.15 -8.22
CA VAL A 45 -2.39 -0.83 -9.01
C VAL A 45 -2.50 0.58 -9.57
N ALA A 46 -3.61 0.92 -10.22
CA ALA A 46 -3.83 2.26 -10.77
C ALA A 46 -3.73 3.36 -9.70
N TYR A 47 -4.35 3.15 -8.53
CA TYR A 47 -4.22 4.07 -7.40
C TYR A 47 -2.76 4.25 -6.95
N ARG A 48 -1.99 3.16 -6.82
CA ARG A 48 -0.57 3.24 -6.44
C ARG A 48 0.27 3.96 -7.49
N THR A 49 0.00 3.75 -8.78
CA THR A 49 0.67 4.46 -9.87
C THR A 49 0.41 5.97 -9.78
N LEU A 50 -0.84 6.38 -9.58
CA LEU A 50 -1.19 7.80 -9.44
C LEU A 50 -0.58 8.45 -8.19
N VAL A 51 -0.48 7.71 -7.09
CA VAL A 51 0.24 8.17 -5.88
C VAL A 51 1.73 8.32 -6.14
N HIS A 52 2.36 7.36 -6.83
CA HIS A 52 3.78 7.40 -7.17
C HIS A 52 4.13 8.65 -7.99
N PHE A 53 3.30 8.98 -8.99
CA PHE A 53 3.43 10.18 -9.80
C PHE A 53 2.85 11.46 -9.15
N ARG A 54 2.48 11.40 -7.86
CA ARG A 54 1.94 12.52 -7.08
C ARG A 54 0.69 13.18 -7.68
N ARG A 55 -0.09 12.43 -8.46
CA ARG A 55 -1.39 12.87 -9.01
C ARG A 55 -2.51 12.70 -7.99
N ILE A 56 -2.35 11.80 -7.04
CA ILE A 56 -3.26 11.60 -5.91
C ILE A 56 -2.45 11.66 -4.62
N GLU A 57 -2.89 12.49 -3.66
CA GLU A 57 -2.38 12.46 -2.30
C GLU A 57 -3.12 11.36 -1.52
N PRO A 58 -2.40 10.38 -0.93
CA PRO A 58 -3.02 9.41 -0.05
C PRO A 58 -3.73 10.11 1.13
N PRO A 59 -4.87 9.58 1.59
CA PRO A 59 -5.51 10.13 2.77
C PRO A 59 -4.56 10.05 3.96
N ARG A 60 -4.34 11.18 4.63
CA ARG A 60 -3.46 11.29 5.81
C ARG A 60 -3.93 10.45 7.00
N LEU A 61 -5.23 10.12 7.02
CA LEU A 61 -5.86 9.31 8.04
C LEU A 61 -6.12 7.91 7.52
N SER A 62 -5.81 6.91 8.34
CA SER A 62 -6.13 5.53 8.05
C SER A 62 -7.65 5.34 7.93
N ARG A 63 -8.08 4.27 7.24
CA ARG A 63 -9.51 3.97 7.09
C ARG A 63 -10.22 3.84 8.44
N ARG A 64 -9.54 3.23 9.42
CA ARG A 64 -10.01 3.07 10.80
C ARG A 64 -10.18 4.41 11.50
N GLN A 65 -9.19 5.30 11.41
CA GLN A 65 -9.27 6.65 11.98
C GLN A 65 -10.39 7.48 11.35
N ARG A 66 -10.58 7.37 10.03
CA ARG A 66 -11.70 8.07 9.35
C ARG A 66 -13.06 7.54 9.78
N ALA A 67 -13.20 6.23 9.98
CA ALA A 67 -14.43 5.62 10.45
C ALA A 67 -14.73 6.08 11.89
N GLN A 68 -13.73 6.01 12.78
CA GLN A 68 -13.84 6.51 14.15
C GLN A 68 -14.23 7.99 14.22
N ARG A 69 -13.61 8.87 13.41
CA ARG A 69 -13.98 10.30 13.36
C ARG A 69 -15.40 10.55 12.86
N ARG A 70 -15.97 9.62 12.11
CA ARG A 70 -17.33 9.72 11.56
C ARG A 70 -18.35 8.95 12.39
N ASP A 71 -17.92 8.39 13.53
CA ASP A 71 -18.72 7.48 14.35
C ASP A 71 -19.32 6.32 13.54
N ILE A 72 -18.57 5.85 12.54
CA ILE A 72 -18.93 4.71 11.72
C ILE A 72 -18.19 3.50 12.28
N GLU A 73 -18.92 2.43 12.57
CA GLU A 73 -18.33 1.15 12.93
C GLU A 73 -17.41 0.68 11.80
N PHE A 74 -16.13 0.50 12.12
CA PHE A 74 -15.17 0.01 11.13
C PHE A 74 -15.37 -1.50 10.97
N PRO A 75 -15.63 -2.00 9.75
CA PRO A 75 -15.92 -3.41 9.55
C PRO A 75 -14.72 -4.24 10.01
N TYR A 76 -14.94 -5.13 10.97
CA TYR A 76 -14.02 -6.23 11.21
C TYR A 76 -14.07 -7.13 9.97
N PRO A 77 -12.93 -7.55 9.39
CA PRO A 77 -12.96 -8.37 8.19
C PRO A 77 -13.63 -9.71 8.50
N SER A 78 -14.93 -9.82 8.24
CA SER A 78 -15.67 -11.07 8.14
C SER A 78 -15.32 -11.75 6.82
N SER A 79 -14.02 -11.94 6.57
CA SER A 79 -13.59 -12.72 5.43
C SER A 79 -13.75 -14.20 5.80
N PRO A 80 -14.51 -15.00 5.04
CA PRO A 80 -14.51 -16.44 5.22
C PRO A 80 -13.13 -17.08 4.95
N TYR A 81 -12.17 -16.31 4.41
CA TYR A 81 -10.77 -16.71 4.25
C TYR A 81 -9.89 -16.36 5.47
N VAL A 82 -10.42 -15.71 6.52
CA VAL A 82 -9.70 -15.56 7.81
C VAL A 82 -9.87 -16.80 8.68
N THR A 83 -10.63 -17.80 8.22
CA THR A 83 -10.58 -19.17 8.73
C THR A 83 -9.34 -19.87 8.16
N ALA A 84 -8.18 -19.68 8.79
CA ALA A 84 -6.98 -20.55 8.79
C ALA A 84 -5.64 -19.80 8.88
N ALA A 85 -5.59 -18.69 9.61
CA ALA A 85 -4.46 -18.52 10.52
C ALA A 85 -5.03 -18.61 11.93
N ARG A 86 -5.42 -19.82 12.35
CA ARG A 86 -5.18 -20.18 13.75
C ARG A 86 -3.68 -20.07 13.92
N THR A 87 -3.22 -18.86 14.22
CA THR A 87 -1.97 -18.72 14.93
C THR A 87 -2.28 -19.34 16.29
N ASP A 88 -2.05 -20.64 16.42
CA ASP A 88 -1.73 -21.27 17.70
C ASP A 88 -0.35 -20.73 18.14
N ILE A 89 -0.16 -19.41 18.05
CA ILE A 89 0.97 -18.70 18.58
C ILE A 89 0.62 -18.57 20.06
N PRO A 90 1.38 -19.25 20.93
CA PRO A 90 1.16 -19.18 22.36
C PRO A 90 1.17 -17.71 22.82
N ILE A 91 0.30 -17.37 23.77
CA ILE A 91 0.17 -16.00 24.29
C ILE A 91 1.51 -15.46 24.80
N GLU A 92 2.39 -16.37 25.21
CA GLU A 92 3.76 -16.13 25.66
C GLU A 92 4.61 -15.48 24.55
N ILE A 93 4.45 -15.91 23.29
CA ILE A 93 5.17 -15.30 22.16
C ILE A 93 4.69 -13.87 21.92
N TYR A 94 3.38 -13.63 22.05
CA TYR A 94 2.84 -12.27 21.95
C TYR A 94 3.39 -11.37 23.06
N GLN A 95 3.42 -11.86 24.30
CA GLN A 95 4.01 -11.13 25.43
C GLN A 95 5.49 -10.84 25.19
N GLN A 96 6.27 -11.84 24.76
CA GLN A 96 7.69 -11.67 24.47
C GLN A 96 7.95 -10.62 23.38
N VAL A 97 7.12 -10.58 22.33
CA VAL A 97 7.23 -9.54 21.30
C VAL A 97 6.89 -8.16 21.86
N LEU A 98 5.84 -8.04 22.67
CA LEU A 98 5.47 -6.76 23.28
C LEU A 98 6.55 -6.25 24.25
N ASP A 99 7.12 -7.13 25.06
CA ASP A 99 8.21 -6.81 25.97
C ASP A 99 9.46 -6.34 25.19
N GLY A 100 9.85 -7.09 24.15
CA GLY A 100 10.98 -6.70 23.31
C GLY A 100 10.77 -5.36 22.57
N LEU A 101 9.56 -5.09 22.08
CA LEU A 101 9.22 -3.79 21.48
C LEU A 101 9.27 -2.66 22.51
N ASN A 102 8.85 -2.92 23.75
CA ASN A 102 8.88 -1.94 24.83
C ASN A 102 10.32 -1.62 25.25
N GLU A 103 11.18 -2.63 25.39
CA GLU A 103 12.62 -2.44 25.65
C GLU A 103 13.29 -1.63 24.54
N LEU A 104 12.95 -1.90 23.28
CA LEU A 104 13.50 -1.19 22.13
C LEU A 104 13.05 0.29 22.13
N ALA A 105 11.79 0.57 22.43
CA ALA A 105 11.29 1.94 22.57
C ALA A 105 11.96 2.71 23.73
N ASN A 106 12.17 2.04 24.87
CA ASN A 106 12.83 2.63 26.04
C ASN A 106 14.31 2.90 25.79
N SER A 107 15.02 2.00 25.10
CA SER A 107 16.43 2.21 24.75
C SER A 107 16.62 3.37 23.76
N LEU A 108 15.75 3.52 22.76
CA LEU A 108 15.75 4.66 21.85
C LEU A 108 15.53 5.99 22.59
N SER A 109 14.64 6.01 23.58
CA SER A 109 14.36 7.20 24.40
C SER A 109 15.52 7.55 25.34
N ALA A 110 16.21 6.54 25.89
CA ALA A 110 17.40 6.70 26.72
C ALA A 110 18.63 7.18 25.92
N ASN A 111 18.76 6.76 24.66
CA ASN A 111 19.84 7.24 23.79
C ASN A 111 19.62 8.69 23.36
N ASN A 112 18.37 9.07 23.03
CA ASN A 112 18.02 10.45 22.68
C ASN A 112 18.20 11.47 23.83
N SER A 113 18.27 11.01 25.08
CA SER A 113 18.51 11.86 26.26
C SER A 113 19.98 11.97 26.66
N ARG A 114 20.87 11.14 26.08
CA ARG A 114 22.32 11.21 26.28
C ARG A 114 23.05 12.05 25.23
N ASP A 115 22.45 12.23 24.04
CA ASP A 115 22.98 13.05 22.94
C ASP A 115 22.53 14.53 23.00
N ARG A 116 22.00 14.98 24.15
CA ARG A 116 21.66 16.38 24.45
C ARG A 116 22.51 16.89 25.61
#